data_AF-A0A943DW48-F1
#
_entry.id   AF-A0A943DW48-F1
#
_cell.length_a   1.000
_cell.length_b   1.000
_cell.length_c   1.000
_cell.angle_alpha   90.00
_cell.angle_beta   90.00
_cell.angle_gamma   90.00
#
_symmetry.space_group_name_H-M   'P 1'
#
loop_
_entity.id
_entity.type
_entity.pdbx_description
1 polymer ?
#
loop_
_entity_poly.entity_id
_entity_poly.type
_entity_poly.pdbx_seq_one_letter_code
_entity_poly.pdbx_strand_id
1 'polypeptide(L)'
;MSCRTDTDGGVAGSINLSQNNKVYDVLIDFGKVIDIPAVEILWEGACPQSYSLSVSREADFSDAQRVDHYDPMRRAMVDRPRFDRFAVEPPAYEAPSTEEQPAQIASRAQAADPKNGSRQAIRYVKLHNIVLDPWMGNVWGAKLAEVTPYFDPTKNPELPTGIDDINADNNADLPVEYYTLQGIRIDQPSTGTIVIRRQGTSVKKILVK
;
A
#
# COMPACT_ATOMS: atom_id res chain seq x y z
N MET A 1 -7.73 21.06 -8.74
CA MET A 1 -7.37 20.15 -9.86
C MET A 1 -7.15 18.80 -9.20
N SER A 2 -8.13 17.89 -9.29
CA SER A 2 -8.07 16.58 -8.64
C SER A 2 -7.32 15.64 -9.58
N CYS A 3 -6.05 15.33 -9.26
CA CYS A 3 -5.33 14.27 -9.93
C CYS A 3 -5.70 12.94 -9.24
N ARG A 4 -6.37 12.07 -9.99
CA ARG A 4 -6.52 10.66 -9.63
C ARG A 4 -5.20 9.96 -9.97
N THR A 5 -4.63 9.23 -9.01
CA THR A 5 -3.56 8.26 -9.27
C THR A 5 -4.18 6.93 -9.68
N ASP A 6 -3.63 6.36 -10.74
CA ASP A 6 -4.10 5.17 -11.40
C ASP A 6 -4.21 3.97 -10.45
N THR A 7 -5.29 3.23 -10.65
CA THR A 7 -5.54 1.91 -10.08
C THR A 7 -4.42 0.96 -10.48
N ASP A 8 -3.47 0.70 -9.58
CA ASP A 8 -2.68 -0.53 -9.47
C ASP A 8 -1.75 -0.45 -8.24
N GLY A 9 -2.34 -0.48 -7.04
CA GLY A 9 -1.68 -0.98 -5.82
C GLY A 9 -0.32 -0.42 -5.36
N GLY A 10 0.20 0.71 -5.86
CA GLY A 10 1.53 1.16 -5.46
C GLY A 10 1.87 2.61 -5.79
N VAL A 11 2.52 3.26 -4.82
CA VAL A 11 3.46 4.39 -4.91
C VAL A 11 2.95 5.62 -5.68
N ALA A 12 2.52 6.64 -4.93
CA ALA A 12 2.32 7.97 -5.50
C ALA A 12 3.68 8.51 -5.98
N GLY A 13 3.88 8.57 -7.30
CA GLY A 13 5.04 9.19 -7.94
C GLY A 13 5.18 10.67 -7.62
N SER A 14 6.36 11.24 -7.91
CA SER A 14 6.73 12.55 -7.40
C SER A 14 5.80 13.69 -7.85
N ILE A 15 5.33 14.52 -6.92
CA ILE A 15 4.46 15.69 -7.21
C ILE A 15 5.19 16.98 -6.84
N ASN A 16 5.32 17.91 -7.81
CA ASN A 16 5.83 19.27 -7.59
C ASN A 16 4.70 20.25 -7.26
N LEU A 17 4.80 20.98 -6.15
CA LEU A 17 3.83 21.96 -5.64
C LEU A 17 4.48 23.35 -5.61
N SER A 18 4.30 24.18 -6.62
CA SER A 18 5.20 25.34 -6.88
C SER A 18 4.56 26.73 -6.99
N GLN A 19 3.35 26.97 -6.46
CA GLN A 19 2.73 28.30 -6.48
C GLN A 19 2.28 28.76 -5.08
N ASN A 20 2.71 29.97 -4.70
CA ASN A 20 2.19 30.69 -3.54
C ASN A 20 0.68 31.00 -3.67
N ASN A 21 -0.03 31.09 -2.55
CA ASN A 21 -1.47 31.37 -2.46
C ASN A 21 -2.43 30.33 -3.08
N LYS A 22 -1.97 29.10 -3.29
CA LYS A 22 -2.86 27.97 -3.61
C LYS A 22 -2.79 26.88 -2.55
N VAL A 23 -3.96 26.41 -2.14
CA VAL A 23 -4.07 25.21 -1.29
C VAL A 23 -4.00 24.00 -2.20
N TYR A 24 -3.04 23.13 -1.92
CA TYR A 24 -2.89 21.84 -2.60
C TYR A 24 -3.47 20.74 -1.73
N ASP A 25 -4.35 19.94 -2.34
CA ASP A 25 -4.83 18.69 -1.77
C ASP A 25 -4.28 17.53 -2.61
N VAL A 26 -3.59 16.60 -1.96
CA VAL A 26 -3.15 15.34 -2.57
C VAL A 26 -3.94 14.21 -1.92
N LEU A 27 -4.65 13.45 -2.74
CA LEU A 27 -5.39 12.26 -2.32
C LEU A 27 -4.66 11.01 -2.80
N ILE A 28 -4.43 10.08 -1.89
CA ILE A 28 -3.83 8.78 -2.14
C ILE A 28 -4.85 7.71 -1.78
N ASP A 29 -5.12 6.78 -2.70
CA ASP A 29 -5.89 5.55 -2.45
C ASP A 29 -4.92 4.37 -2.48
N PHE A 30 -4.81 3.61 -1.40
CA PHE A 30 -4.00 2.40 -1.35
C PHE A 30 -4.60 1.23 -2.16
N GLY A 31 -5.80 1.39 -2.72
CA GLY A 31 -6.52 0.41 -3.52
C GLY A 31 -7.19 -0.69 -2.69
N LYS A 32 -6.76 -0.86 -1.44
CA LYS A 32 -7.31 -1.79 -0.45
C LYS A 32 -7.28 -1.17 0.93
N VAL A 33 -8.13 -1.69 1.82
CA VAL A 33 -8.08 -1.36 3.25
C VAL A 33 -6.93 -2.13 3.89
N ILE A 34 -6.05 -1.43 4.61
CA ILE A 34 -4.84 -1.96 5.24
C ILE A 34 -4.81 -1.51 6.70
N ASP A 35 -4.50 -2.43 7.61
CA ASP A 35 -4.19 -2.11 9.00
C ASP A 35 -2.70 -1.73 9.09
N ILE A 36 -2.42 -0.48 9.48
CA ILE A 36 -1.07 0.06 9.61
C ILE A 36 -0.93 0.88 10.90
N PRO A 37 0.22 0.78 11.61
CA PRO A 37 0.49 1.61 12.79
C PRO A 37 0.81 3.07 12.44
N ALA A 38 1.25 3.35 11.22
CA ALA A 38 1.60 4.69 10.79
C ALA A 38 1.59 4.84 9.26
N VAL A 39 1.56 6.10 8.81
CA VAL A 39 1.83 6.50 7.43
C VAL A 39 3.17 7.24 7.40
N GLU A 40 4.01 6.94 6.42
CA GLU A 40 5.26 7.65 6.15
C GLU A 40 5.12 8.57 4.94
N ILE A 41 5.73 9.74 5.03
CA ILE A 41 5.82 10.72 3.95
C ILE A 41 7.29 10.99 3.69
N LEU A 42 7.68 10.88 2.43
CA LEU A 42 9.01 11.22 1.94
C LEU A 42 8.95 12.46 1.05
N TRP A 43 9.73 13.47 1.42
CA TRP A 43 9.98 14.66 0.61
C TRP A 43 11.38 14.57 -0.01
N GLU A 44 11.53 14.85 -1.31
CA GLU A 44 12.77 14.54 -2.06
C GLU A 44 13.90 15.56 -1.87
N GLY A 45 13.60 16.78 -1.42
CA GLY A 45 14.60 17.83 -1.20
C GLY A 45 14.01 19.20 -0.89
N ALA A 46 12.75 19.42 -1.27
CA ALA A 46 11.97 20.59 -0.89
C ALA A 46 10.69 20.13 -0.20
N CYS A 47 10.49 20.52 1.06
CA CYS A 47 9.32 20.15 1.85
C CYS A 47 8.56 21.39 2.34
N PRO A 48 7.25 21.28 2.58
CA PRO A 48 6.46 22.39 3.09
C PRO A 48 6.81 22.72 4.56
N GLN A 49 6.58 23.98 4.95
CA GLN A 49 6.72 24.43 6.33
C GLN A 49 5.63 23.82 7.22
N SER A 50 4.42 23.68 6.66
CA SER A 50 3.31 23.02 7.33
C SER A 50 2.37 22.35 6.34
N TYR A 51 1.67 21.35 6.84
CA TYR A 51 0.60 20.66 6.13
C TYR A 51 -0.26 19.91 7.14
N SER A 52 -1.41 19.45 6.68
CA SER A 52 -2.26 18.55 7.44
C SER A 52 -2.36 17.23 6.72
N LEU A 53 -2.33 16.15 7.49
CA LEU A 53 -2.56 14.80 6.99
C LEU A 53 -3.84 14.25 7.60
N SER A 54 -4.69 13.69 6.75
CA SER A 54 -5.88 12.96 7.14
C SER A 54 -5.79 11.53 6.61
N VAL A 55 -6.01 10.54 7.46
CA VAL A 55 -6.13 9.13 7.08
C VAL A 55 -7.57 8.68 7.31
N SER A 56 -8.08 7.81 6.44
CA SER A 56 -9.48 7.40 6.48
C SER A 56 -9.69 6.05 5.82
N ARG A 57 -10.69 5.31 6.27
CA ARG A 57 -11.19 4.14 5.55
C ARG A 57 -12.12 4.55 4.40
N GLU A 58 -12.88 5.61 4.59
CA GLU A 58 -13.95 6.04 3.70
C GLU A 58 -13.49 7.11 2.70
N ALA A 59 -14.00 7.05 1.47
CA ALA A 59 -13.57 7.96 0.41
C ALA A 59 -13.98 9.42 0.66
N ASP A 60 -14.97 9.64 1.52
CA ASP A 60 -15.48 10.94 1.92
C ASP A 60 -14.79 11.52 3.16
N PHE A 61 -13.84 10.80 3.76
CA PHE A 61 -13.11 11.20 4.97
C PHE A 61 -14.01 11.43 6.20
N SER A 62 -15.20 10.79 6.23
CA SER A 62 -16.14 10.88 7.36
C SER A 62 -15.59 10.29 8.67
N ASP A 63 -14.71 9.29 8.58
CA ASP A 63 -14.04 8.65 9.72
C ASP A 63 -12.60 9.15 9.93
N ALA A 64 -12.23 10.28 9.33
CA ALA A 64 -10.83 10.62 9.19
C ALA A 64 -10.16 10.99 10.52
N GLN A 65 -9.05 10.31 10.84
CA GLN A 65 -8.08 10.81 11.79
C GLN A 65 -7.24 11.89 11.11
N ARG A 66 -7.17 13.07 11.69
CA ARG A 66 -6.42 14.21 11.16
C ARG A 66 -5.33 14.65 12.12
N VAL A 67 -4.16 14.98 11.59
CA VAL A 67 -3.11 15.69 12.32
C VAL A 67 -2.51 16.82 11.51
N ASP A 68 -2.30 17.92 12.21
CA ASP A 68 -1.62 19.10 11.71
C ASP A 68 -0.13 18.98 12.00
N HIS A 69 0.67 19.12 10.96
CA HIS A 69 2.12 19.06 11.03
C HIS A 69 2.71 20.44 10.77
N TYR A 70 3.51 20.93 11.71
CA TYR A 70 4.18 22.23 11.63
C TYR A 70 5.62 22.09 12.11
N ASP A 71 6.58 22.53 11.29
CA ASP A 71 7.98 22.55 11.66
C ASP A 71 8.61 23.89 11.21
N PRO A 72 8.79 24.84 12.13
CA PRO A 72 9.33 26.16 11.80
C PRO A 72 10.83 26.12 11.48
N MET A 73 11.51 25.02 11.82
CA MET A 73 12.94 24.82 11.56
C MET A 73 13.21 24.10 10.24
N ARG A 74 12.17 23.71 9.49
CA ARG A 74 12.27 23.33 8.07
C ARG A 74 12.59 24.54 7.19
N ARG A 75 13.76 25.13 7.41
CA ARG A 75 14.44 25.82 6.33
C ARG A 75 14.78 24.75 5.29
N ALA A 76 14.35 24.96 4.06
CA ALA A 76 14.61 24.12 2.90
C ALA A 76 16.08 23.69 2.88
N MET A 77 16.39 22.54 3.46
CA MET A 77 17.68 21.90 3.26
C MET A 77 17.55 21.18 1.93
N VAL A 78 17.92 21.89 0.88
CA VAL A 78 17.76 21.52 -0.54
C VAL A 78 18.37 20.16 -0.89
N ASP A 79 19.19 19.58 -0.02
CA ASP A 79 20.06 18.45 -0.39
C ASP A 79 19.77 17.14 0.36
N ARG A 80 18.71 17.04 1.18
CA ARG A 80 18.39 15.77 1.85
C ARG A 80 16.92 15.41 1.83
N PRO A 81 16.58 14.16 1.48
CA PRO A 81 15.24 13.67 1.65
C PRO A 81 14.81 13.75 3.12
N ARG A 82 13.53 14.04 3.36
CA ARG A 82 12.95 14.18 4.70
C ARG A 82 11.80 13.20 4.87
N PHE A 83 11.87 12.46 5.98
CA PHE A 83 10.87 11.49 6.37
C PHE A 83 10.02 12.04 7.52
N ASP A 84 8.71 11.98 7.34
CA ASP A 84 7.72 12.20 8.39
C ASP A 84 6.96 10.91 8.64
N ARG A 85 6.82 10.53 9.90
CA ARG A 85 6.03 9.36 10.30
C ARG A 85 4.84 9.82 11.12
N PHE A 86 3.65 9.51 10.64
CA PHE A 86 2.38 9.85 11.26
C PHE A 86 1.75 8.61 11.88
N ALA A 87 1.57 8.59 13.20
CA ALA A 87 0.95 7.47 13.91
C ALA A 87 -0.56 7.40 13.64
N VAL A 88 -1.04 6.21 13.32
CA VAL A 88 -2.46 5.92 13.15
C VAL A 88 -2.98 5.42 14.50
N GLU A 89 -3.93 6.16 15.06
CA GLU A 89 -4.52 5.81 16.34
C GLU A 89 -5.61 4.74 16.13
N PRO A 90 -5.73 3.76 17.04
CA PRO A 90 -6.90 2.90 17.04
C PRO A 90 -8.16 3.75 17.29
N PRO A 91 -9.33 3.38 16.73
CA PRO A 91 -10.56 4.06 17.05
C PRO A 91 -10.79 3.98 18.57
N ALA A 92 -11.18 5.11 19.16
CA ALA A 92 -11.46 5.18 20.58
C ALA A 92 -12.48 4.09 20.96
N TYR A 93 -12.14 3.26 21.93
CA TYR A 93 -13.08 2.30 22.48
C TYR A 93 -14.18 3.08 23.21
N GLU A 94 -15.33 3.25 22.58
CA GLU A 94 -16.55 3.65 23.27
C GLU A 94 -16.97 2.48 24.16
N ALA A 95 -16.81 2.63 25.48
CA ALA A 95 -17.33 1.67 26.42
C ALA A 95 -18.86 1.56 26.21
N PRO A 96 -19.42 0.35 26.08
CA PRO A 96 -20.85 0.19 25.85
C PRO A 96 -21.61 0.86 26.99
N SER A 97 -22.55 1.75 26.64
CA SER A 97 -23.47 2.33 27.62
C SER A 97 -24.15 1.20 28.38
N THR A 98 -24.33 1.37 29.68
CA THR A 98 -24.78 0.35 30.66
C THR A 98 -26.15 -0.31 30.35
N GLU A 99 -26.79 0.07 29.25
CA GLU A 99 -28.13 -0.38 28.85
C GLU A 99 -28.12 -1.47 27.75
N GLU A 100 -26.98 -1.86 27.19
CA GLU A 100 -26.92 -2.94 26.18
C GLU A 100 -27.03 -4.34 26.81
N GLN A 101 -27.91 -5.18 26.24
CA GLN A 101 -28.20 -6.53 26.71
C GLN A 101 -26.98 -7.45 26.51
N PRO A 102 -26.59 -8.30 27.49
CA PRO A 102 -25.30 -9.00 27.53
C PRO A 102 -24.99 -9.91 26.32
N ALA A 103 -25.99 -10.34 25.56
CA ALA A 103 -25.81 -11.10 24.33
C ALA A 103 -25.25 -10.27 23.15
N GLN A 104 -25.58 -8.98 23.07
CA GLN A 104 -25.03 -8.07 22.05
C GLN A 104 -23.59 -7.68 22.37
N ILE A 105 -23.28 -7.50 23.67
CA ILE A 105 -21.93 -7.26 24.19
C ILE A 105 -20.99 -8.44 23.86
N ALA A 106 -21.45 -9.68 24.06
CA ALA A 106 -20.65 -10.87 23.76
C ALA A 106 -20.34 -11.01 22.26
N SER A 107 -21.33 -10.76 21.39
CA SER A 107 -21.15 -10.82 19.93
C SER A 107 -20.19 -9.75 19.39
N ARG A 108 -20.13 -8.57 20.02
CA ARG A 108 -19.21 -7.49 19.63
C ARG A 108 -17.81 -7.68 20.23
N ALA A 109 -17.72 -8.19 21.45
CA ALA A 109 -16.47 -8.46 22.15
C ALA A 109 -15.69 -9.65 21.56
N GLN A 110 -16.36 -10.64 20.96
CA GLN A 110 -15.69 -11.76 20.28
C GLN A 110 -15.11 -11.39 18.91
N ALA A 111 -15.43 -10.21 18.37
CA ALA A 111 -14.82 -9.67 17.16
C ALA A 111 -13.56 -8.83 17.43
N ALA A 112 -13.25 -8.50 18.69
CA ALA A 112 -12.10 -7.70 19.07
C ALA A 112 -11.17 -8.50 19.99
N ASP A 113 -10.10 -9.08 19.42
CA ASP A 113 -9.01 -9.65 20.21
C ASP A 113 -8.29 -8.51 20.98
N PRO A 114 -8.28 -8.51 22.32
CA PRO A 114 -7.64 -7.46 23.12
C PRO A 114 -6.10 -7.45 23.02
N LYS A 115 -5.46 -8.45 22.40
CA LYS A 115 -4.01 -8.41 22.09
C LYS A 115 -3.69 -7.67 20.78
N ASN A 116 -4.69 -7.40 19.97
CA ASN A 116 -4.57 -6.64 18.74
C ASN A 116 -5.61 -5.51 18.81
N GLY A 117 -5.37 -4.55 19.70
CA GLY A 117 -6.26 -3.39 19.88
C GLY A 117 -6.61 -2.83 18.51
N SER A 118 -7.89 -2.95 18.16
CA SER A 118 -8.44 -2.78 16.82
C SER A 118 -7.83 -1.54 16.17
N ARG A 119 -6.82 -1.68 15.32
CA ARG A 119 -6.18 -0.52 14.70
C ARG A 119 -7.10 0.03 13.63
N GLN A 120 -7.08 1.35 13.39
CA GLN A 120 -7.91 1.92 12.34
C GLN A 120 -7.41 1.41 10.98
N ALA A 121 -8.25 0.62 10.32
CA ALA A 121 -7.96 0.10 8.99
C ALA A 121 -8.12 1.24 7.98
N ILE A 122 -7.05 1.59 7.26
CA ILE A 122 -6.99 2.77 6.38
C ILE A 122 -7.00 2.35 4.93
N ARG A 123 -7.59 3.18 4.08
CA ARG A 123 -7.47 3.07 2.63
C ARG A 123 -6.99 4.37 1.99
N TYR A 124 -7.47 5.50 2.48
CA TYR A 124 -7.22 6.81 1.90
C TYR A 124 -6.31 7.65 2.79
N VAL A 125 -5.40 8.39 2.15
CA VAL A 125 -4.61 9.44 2.79
C VAL A 125 -4.82 10.73 2.03
N LYS A 126 -5.05 11.83 2.74
CA LYS A 126 -5.16 13.17 2.20
C LYS A 126 -4.13 14.09 2.83
N LEU A 127 -3.25 14.67 2.02
CA LEU A 127 -2.42 15.81 2.40
C LEU A 127 -3.13 17.09 1.96
N HIS A 128 -3.27 18.06 2.86
CA HIS A 128 -3.98 19.32 2.60
C HIS A 128 -3.44 20.47 3.45
N ASN A 129 -3.94 21.69 3.20
CA ASN A 129 -3.45 22.90 3.86
C ASN A 129 -1.93 23.06 3.81
N ILE A 130 -1.33 22.66 2.67
CA ILE A 130 0.10 22.69 2.47
C ILE A 130 0.55 24.16 2.35
N VAL A 131 1.38 24.60 3.29
CA VAL A 131 1.97 25.94 3.30
C VAL A 131 3.44 25.82 2.96
N LEU A 132 3.83 26.46 1.86
CA LEU A 132 5.22 26.63 1.47
C LEU A 132 5.84 27.75 2.29
N ASP A 133 7.13 27.61 2.62
CA ASP A 133 7.88 28.71 3.22
C ASP A 133 7.86 29.95 2.28
N PRO A 134 7.68 31.18 2.79
CA PRO A 134 7.59 32.38 1.96
C PRO A 134 8.80 32.66 1.05
N TRP A 135 10.01 32.25 1.46
CA TRP A 135 11.19 32.30 0.60
C TRP A 135 11.18 31.21 -0.47
N MET A 136 10.68 30.01 -0.12
CA MET A 136 10.53 28.92 -1.09
C MET A 136 9.48 29.23 -2.14
N GLY A 137 8.23 29.53 -1.77
CA GLY A 137 7.13 29.54 -2.74
C GLY A 137 7.19 30.63 -3.84
N ASN A 138 8.20 31.53 -3.77
CA ASN A 138 8.53 32.49 -4.81
C ASN A 138 9.66 32.03 -5.76
N VAL A 139 10.40 30.96 -5.43
CA VAL A 139 11.58 30.48 -6.15
C VAL A 139 11.53 28.96 -6.44
N TRP A 140 11.07 28.13 -5.49
CA TRP A 140 11.00 26.67 -5.55
C TRP A 140 9.72 26.12 -4.86
N GLY A 141 9.15 25.05 -5.40
CA GLY A 141 7.99 24.37 -4.78
C GLY A 141 8.34 23.36 -3.69
N ALA A 142 7.36 22.63 -3.15
CA ALA A 142 7.59 21.37 -2.45
C ALA A 142 7.57 20.19 -3.42
N LYS A 143 8.38 19.16 -3.17
CA LYS A 143 8.43 17.93 -3.98
C LYS A 143 8.14 16.72 -3.11
N LEU A 144 6.89 16.26 -3.18
CA LEU A 144 6.47 15.00 -2.55
C LEU A 144 7.10 13.87 -3.36
N ALA A 145 7.88 13.02 -2.71
CA ALA A 145 8.50 11.86 -3.36
C ALA A 145 7.59 10.64 -3.24
N GLU A 146 7.10 10.36 -2.02
CA GLU A 146 6.34 9.15 -1.74
C GLU A 146 5.47 9.30 -0.48
N VAL A 147 4.35 8.58 -0.44
CA VAL A 147 3.53 8.34 0.75
C VAL A 147 3.32 6.84 0.88
N THR A 148 3.77 6.25 1.99
CA THR A 148 3.77 4.80 2.20
C THR A 148 3.09 4.39 3.50
N PRO A 149 2.45 3.21 3.51
CA PRO A 149 2.13 2.55 4.77
C PRO A 149 3.42 2.18 5.50
N TYR A 150 3.54 2.57 6.76
CA TYR A 150 4.65 2.12 7.61
C TYR A 150 4.25 0.83 8.31
N PHE A 151 5.04 -0.21 8.11
CA PHE A 151 4.95 -1.46 8.85
C PHE A 151 6.10 -1.51 9.85
N ASP A 152 5.80 -1.83 11.11
CA ASP A 152 6.83 -2.06 12.11
C ASP A 152 7.32 -3.51 12.01
N PRO A 153 8.52 -3.76 11.44
CA PRO A 153 9.01 -5.13 11.25
C PRO A 153 9.31 -5.82 12.58
N THR A 154 9.48 -5.07 13.67
CA THR A 154 9.74 -5.63 14.99
C THR A 154 8.46 -6.08 15.71
N LYS A 155 7.29 -5.61 15.27
CA LYS A 155 5.99 -5.92 15.88
C LYS A 155 5.10 -6.81 15.02
N ASN A 156 5.42 -7.02 13.76
CA ASN A 156 4.67 -7.90 12.88
C ASN A 156 5.61 -8.69 11.95
N PRO A 157 6.17 -9.82 12.42
CA PRO A 157 7.11 -10.63 11.63
C PRO A 157 6.43 -11.42 10.49
N GLU A 158 5.10 -11.43 10.40
CA GLU A 158 4.33 -12.19 9.40
C GLU A 158 3.91 -11.37 8.17
N LEU A 159 4.33 -10.10 8.07
CA LEU A 159 4.13 -9.36 6.82
C LEU A 159 5.16 -9.86 5.80
N PRO A 160 4.75 -10.52 4.70
CA PRO A 160 5.68 -10.90 3.66
C PRO A 160 6.16 -9.61 3.00
N THR A 161 7.35 -9.16 3.38
CA THR A 161 8.05 -8.05 2.75
C THR A 161 8.70 -8.58 1.48
N GLY A 162 7.93 -8.63 0.40
CA GLY A 162 8.44 -8.96 -0.93
C GLY A 162 7.90 -10.27 -1.49
N ILE A 163 8.69 -10.88 -2.38
CA ILE A 163 8.31 -12.13 -3.05
C ILE A 163 8.30 -13.27 -2.03
N ASP A 164 7.13 -13.86 -1.84
CA ASP A 164 6.85 -14.95 -0.88
C ASP A 164 7.71 -16.19 -1.17
N ASP A 165 7.96 -16.48 -2.45
CA ASP A 165 8.92 -17.48 -2.92
C ASP A 165 9.28 -17.25 -4.41
N ILE A 166 10.53 -17.46 -4.81
CA ILE A 166 10.96 -17.55 -6.22
C ILE A 166 11.27 -19.02 -6.49
N ASN A 167 10.21 -19.80 -6.75
CA ASN A 167 10.38 -21.20 -7.08
C ASN A 167 10.69 -21.38 -8.56
N ALA A 168 11.95 -21.15 -8.94
CA ALA A 168 12.43 -21.31 -10.32
C ALA A 168 12.37 -22.76 -10.82
N ASP A 169 12.25 -23.73 -9.92
CA ASP A 169 12.29 -25.17 -10.22
C ASP A 169 10.90 -25.84 -10.23
N ASN A 170 9.81 -25.09 -10.04
CA ASN A 170 8.46 -25.67 -10.12
C ASN A 170 8.04 -25.94 -11.57
N ASN A 171 8.48 -27.08 -12.10
CA ASN A 171 8.08 -27.53 -13.43
C ASN A 171 6.56 -27.76 -13.56
N ALA A 172 5.80 -27.90 -12.48
CA ALA A 172 4.36 -28.21 -12.55
C ALA A 172 3.52 -27.07 -13.14
N ASP A 173 3.97 -25.82 -13.01
CA ASP A 173 3.25 -24.63 -13.46
C ASP A 173 3.71 -24.15 -14.85
N LEU A 174 4.74 -24.78 -15.43
CA LEU A 174 5.24 -24.43 -16.75
C LEU A 174 4.35 -25.02 -17.86
N PRO A 175 4.29 -24.36 -19.04
CA PRO A 175 3.53 -24.87 -20.18
C PRO A 175 3.96 -26.28 -20.59
N VAL A 176 2.97 -27.11 -20.91
CA VAL A 176 3.17 -28.48 -21.39
C VAL A 176 3.32 -28.48 -22.90
N GLU A 177 4.34 -29.16 -23.39
CA GLU A 177 4.61 -29.34 -24.82
C GLU A 177 4.65 -30.83 -25.16
N TYR A 178 4.19 -31.20 -26.36
CA TYR A 178 4.26 -32.57 -26.86
C TYR A 178 5.14 -32.66 -28.10
N TYR A 179 5.89 -33.75 -28.22
CA TYR A 179 6.74 -34.04 -29.37
C TYR A 179 6.58 -35.49 -29.83
N THR A 180 6.75 -35.74 -31.12
CA THR A 180 6.89 -37.10 -31.66
C THR A 180 8.19 -37.74 -31.14
N LEU A 181 8.35 -39.06 -31.34
CA LEU A 181 9.60 -39.75 -31.01
C LEU A 181 10.79 -39.28 -31.87
N GLN A 182 10.51 -38.58 -32.96
CA GLN A 182 11.50 -37.95 -33.85
C GLN A 182 11.78 -36.49 -33.47
N GLY A 183 11.14 -35.95 -32.41
CA GLY A 183 11.37 -34.59 -31.94
C GLY A 183 10.55 -33.50 -32.64
N ILE A 184 9.49 -33.85 -33.38
CA ILE A 184 8.60 -32.87 -34.03
C ILE A 184 7.53 -32.43 -33.02
N ARG A 185 7.37 -31.12 -32.81
CA ARG A 185 6.37 -30.56 -31.89
C ARG A 185 4.95 -30.82 -32.38
N ILE A 186 4.05 -31.17 -31.47
CA ILE A 186 2.62 -31.44 -31.71
C ILE A 186 1.79 -30.65 -30.69
N ASP A 187 0.80 -29.89 -31.15
CA ASP A 187 -0.04 -29.09 -30.26
C ASP A 187 -1.15 -29.93 -29.59
N GLN A 188 -1.73 -30.89 -30.32
CA GLN A 188 -2.82 -31.75 -29.83
C GLN A 188 -2.59 -33.21 -30.26
N PRO A 189 -1.90 -34.02 -29.45
CA PRO A 189 -1.67 -35.41 -29.79
C PRO A 189 -2.96 -36.23 -29.66
N SER A 190 -3.22 -37.12 -30.63
CA SER A 190 -4.41 -37.96 -30.61
C SER A 190 -4.35 -39.03 -29.51
N THR A 191 -5.47 -39.31 -28.86
CA THR A 191 -5.61 -40.43 -27.91
C THR A 191 -5.10 -41.73 -28.52
N GLY A 192 -4.37 -42.51 -27.72
CA GLY A 192 -3.69 -43.74 -28.15
C GLY A 192 -2.31 -43.53 -28.77
N THR A 193 -1.85 -42.29 -28.96
CA THR A 193 -0.52 -42.01 -29.51
C THR A 193 0.53 -41.95 -28.40
N ILE A 194 1.72 -42.49 -28.69
CA ILE A 194 2.89 -42.35 -27.82
C ILE A 194 3.63 -41.05 -28.17
N VAL A 195 3.84 -40.19 -27.17
CA VAL A 195 4.50 -38.89 -27.33
C VAL A 195 5.52 -38.64 -26.23
N ILE A 196 6.41 -37.68 -26.49
CA ILE A 196 7.28 -37.08 -25.47
C ILE A 196 6.55 -35.86 -24.90
N ARG A 197 6.18 -35.89 -23.63
CA ARG A 197 5.65 -34.74 -22.88
C ARG A 197 6.81 -34.02 -22.22
N ARG A 198 7.00 -32.74 -22.53
CA ARG A 198 7.96 -31.85 -21.87
C ARG A 198 7.21 -30.81 -21.04
N GLN A 199 7.69 -30.58 -19.82
CA GLN A 199 7.21 -29.52 -18.95
C GLN A 199 8.41 -28.95 -18.20
N GLY A 200 8.84 -27.75 -18.58
CA GLY A 200 10.11 -27.18 -18.14
C GLY A 200 11.32 -28.06 -18.49
N THR A 201 12.05 -28.49 -17.46
CA THR A 201 13.19 -29.42 -17.57
C THR A 201 12.78 -30.90 -17.50
N SER A 202 11.52 -31.20 -17.16
CA SER A 202 11.01 -32.57 -17.08
C SER A 202 10.58 -33.10 -18.45
N VAL A 203 11.05 -34.28 -18.82
CA VAL A 203 10.71 -34.96 -20.08
C VAL A 203 10.28 -36.39 -19.77
N LYS A 204 9.11 -36.80 -20.28
CA LYS A 204 8.58 -38.16 -20.08
C LYS A 204 7.96 -38.70 -21.37
N LYS A 205 8.18 -39.98 -21.65
CA LYS A 205 7.44 -40.71 -22.70
C LYS A 205 6.11 -41.16 -22.11
N ILE A 206 5.00 -40.75 -22.73
CA ILE A 206 3.65 -41.09 -22.27
C ILE A 206 2.80 -41.67 -23.40
N LEU A 207 1.83 -42.49 -23.03
CA LEU A 207 0.69 -42.82 -23.89
C LEU A 207 -0.42 -41.81 -23.59
N VAL A 208 -0.88 -41.09 -24.61
CA VAL A 208 -2.02 -40.17 -24.47
C VAL A 208 -3.29 -41.00 -24.27
N LYS A 209 -3.97 -40.82 -23.14
CA LYS A 209 -5.19 -41.53 -22.79
C LYS A 209 -6.44 -40.81 -23.30
#